data_AF-A0A2D0J5G5-F1
#
_entry.id   AF-A0A2D0J5G5-F1
#
_cell.length_a   1.000
_cell.length_b   1.000
_cell.length_c   1.000
_cell.angle_alpha   90.00
_cell.angle_beta   90.00
_cell.angle_gamma   90.00
#
_symmetry.space_group_name_H-M   'P 1'
#
loop_
_entity.id
_entity.type
_entity.pdbx_description
1 polymer ?
#
loop_
_entity_poly.entity_id
_entity_poly.type
_entity_poly.pdbx_seq_one_letter_code
_entity_poly.pdbx_strand_id
1 'polypeptide(L)' 'MPLIAGIIGFLLEFNMLELNLLILFFSIPTAPTAYILTRQLNGDSQLMSAIITLQTIIAVITLPIILSLGLN' A
#
# COMPACT_ATOMS: atom_id res chain seq x y z
N MET A 1 0.97 1.20 3.57
CA MET A 1 0.68 1.13 5.02
C MET A 1 0.81 -0.31 5.56
N PRO A 2 1.86 -1.08 5.19
CA PRO A 2 1.89 -2.51 5.52
C PRO A 2 2.16 -2.80 7.00
N LEU A 3 3.02 -2.00 7.65
CA LEU A 3 3.40 -2.21 9.05
C LEU A 3 2.19 -2.05 9.99
N ILE A 4 1.40 -0.99 9.79
CA ILE A 4 0.19 -0.72 10.56
C ILE A 4 -0.83 -1.85 10.37
N ALA A 5 -1.01 -2.31 9.13
CA ALA A 5 -1.90 -3.42 8.83
C ALA A 5 -1.46 -4.72 9.53
N GLY A 6 -0.15 -5.02 9.52
CA GLY A 6 0.40 -6.17 10.23
C GLY A 6 0.22 -6.09 11.76
N ILE A 7 0.46 -4.93 12.36
CA ILE A 7 0.24 -4.72 13.80
C ILE A 7 -1.24 -4.92 14.16
N ILE A 8 -2.16 -4.35 13.38
CA ILE A 8 -3.59 -4.49 13.63
C ILE A 8 -4.04 -5.95 13.45
N GLY A 9 -3.62 -6.62 12.37
CA GLY A 9 -3.95 -8.03 12.14
C GLY A 9 -3.42 -8.95 13.24
N PHE A 10 -2.22 -8.66 13.76
CA PHE A 10 -1.65 -9.37 14.90
C PHE A 10 -2.46 -9.15 16.18
N LEU A 11 -2.84 -7.89 16.49
CA LEU A 11 -3.66 -7.56 17.65
C LEU A 11 -5.08 -8.16 17.61
N LEU A 12 -5.60 -8.42 16.41
CA LEU A 12 -6.90 -9.07 16.20
C LEU A 12 -6.80 -10.59 16.05
N GLU A 13 -5.63 -11.18 16.30
CA GLU A 13 -5.38 -12.63 16.26
C GLU A 13 -5.73 -13.29 14.91
N PHE A 14 -5.46 -12.59 13.80
CA PHE A 14 -5.68 -13.13 12.45
C PHE A 14 -4.78 -14.34 12.20
N ASN A 15 -5.27 -15.30 11.41
CA ASN A 15 -4.43 -16.43 11.00
C ASN A 15 -3.34 -15.98 10.02
N MET A 16 -2.32 -16.83 9.81
CA MET A 16 -1.15 -16.47 9.00
C MET A 16 -1.50 -16.11 7.56
N LEU A 17 -2.49 -16.79 6.97
CA LEU A 17 -2.94 -16.51 5.61
C LEU A 17 -3.64 -15.16 5.50
N GLU A 18 -4.54 -14.86 6.44
CA GLU A 18 -5.25 -13.58 6.53
C GLU A 18 -4.28 -12.42 6.75
N LEU A 19 -3.30 -12.58 7.64
CA LEU A 19 -2.29 -11.57 7.92
C LEU A 19 -1.45 -11.27 6.67
N ASN A 20 -1.03 -12.31 5.94
CA ASN A 20 -0.27 -12.17 4.71
C ASN A 20 -1.06 -11.44 3.61
N LEU A 21 -2.33 -11.80 3.43
CA LEU A 21 -3.21 -11.11 2.50
C LEU A 21 -3.39 -9.65 2.89
N LEU A 22 -3.66 -9.37 4.17
CA LEU A 22 -3.83 -8.02 4.68
C LEU A 22 -2.59 -7.16 4.42
N ILE A 23 -1.41 -7.65 4.79
CA ILE A 23 -0.14 -6.96 4.56
C ILE A 23 0.07 -6.73 3.05
N LEU A 24 -0.20 -7.72 2.20
CA LEU A 24 -0.07 -7.61 0.75
C LEU A 24 -0.98 -6.51 0.18
N PHE A 25 -2.26 -6.48 0.57
CA PHE A 25 -3.21 -5.44 0.16
C PHE A 25 -2.75 -4.04 0.55
N PHE A 26 -2.14 -3.87 1.71
CA PHE A 26 -1.63 -2.58 2.17
C PHE A 26 -0.21 -2.23 1.71
N SER A 27 0.42 -3.12 0.94
CA SER A 27 1.75 -2.94 0.35
C SER A 27 1.70 -2.35 -1.06
N ILE A 28 0.55 -2.41 -1.72
CA ILE A 28 0.37 -1.83 -3.07
C ILE A 28 0.46 -0.29 -3.01
N PRO A 29 0.85 0.38 -4.12
CA PRO A 29 0.88 1.83 -4.19
C PRO A 29 -0.51 2.46 -4.05
N THR A 30 -0.54 3.76 -3.75
CA THR A 30 -1.79 4.51 -3.54
C THR A 30 -2.67 4.50 -4.79
N ALA A 31 -3.99 4.39 -4.60
CA ALA A 31 -4.95 4.31 -5.69
C ALA A 31 -4.95 5.57 -6.59
N PRO A 32 -5.08 5.42 -7.93
CA PRO A 32 -5.15 6.55 -8.86
C PRO A 32 -6.33 7.50 -8.61
N THR A 33 -7.41 7.02 -7.99
CA THR A 33 -8.58 7.84 -7.62
C THR A 33 -8.23 8.99 -6.68
N ALA A 34 -7.14 8.87 -5.92
CA ALA A 34 -6.66 9.95 -5.07
C ALA A 34 -6.25 11.19 -5.87
N TYR A 35 -5.74 11.05 -7.11
CA TYR A 35 -5.50 12.19 -8.00
C TYR A 35 -6.79 12.98 -8.29
N ILE A 36 -7.86 12.25 -8.62
CA ILE A 36 -9.17 12.85 -8.93
C ILE A 36 -9.72 13.57 -7.70
N LEU A 37 -9.66 12.92 -6.53
CA LEU A 37 -10.12 13.50 -5.26
C LEU A 37 -9.31 14.75 -4.89
N THR A 38 -7.98 14.72 -5.01
CA THR A 38 -7.14 15.89 -4.76
C THR A 38 -7.53 17.06 -5.65
N ARG A 39 -7.82 16.81 -6.94
CA ARG A 39 -8.31 17.85 -7.85
C ARG A 39 -9.70 18.38 -7.44
N GLN A 40 -10.61 17.50 -7.02
CA GLN A 40 -11.95 17.88 -6.57
C GLN A 40 -11.95 18.69 -5.27
N LEU A 41 -10.97 18.45 -4.40
CA LEU A 41 -10.79 19.15 -3.12
C LEU A 41 -9.91 20.41 -3.24
N ASN A 42 -9.64 20.89 -4.45
CA ASN A 42 -8.76 22.04 -4.73
C ASN A 42 -7.33 21.89 -4.18
N GLY A 43 -6.83 20.66 -4.07
CA GLY A 43 -5.43 20.36 -3.72
C GLY A 43 -4.50 20.32 -4.93
N ASP A 44 -3.22 20.00 -4.69
CA ASP A 44 -2.21 19.87 -5.75
C ASP A 44 -2.27 18.50 -6.43
N SER A 45 -3.02 18.43 -7.53
CA SER A 45 -3.18 17.20 -8.30
C SER A 45 -1.90 16.76 -9.03
N GLN A 46 -1.04 17.70 -9.42
CA GLN A 46 0.20 17.42 -10.14
C GLN A 46 1.23 16.79 -9.22
N LEU A 47 1.34 17.29 -7.98
CA LEU A 47 2.12 16.65 -6.95
C LEU A 47 1.58 15.24 -6.66
N MET A 48 0.26 15.07 -6.59
CA MET A 48 -0.33 13.76 -6.31
C MET A 48 -0.04 12.72 -7.42
N SER A 49 -0.14 13.10 -8.69
CA SER A 49 0.22 12.19 -9.80
C SER A 49 1.70 11.83 -9.81
N ALA A 50 2.59 12.77 -9.47
CA ALA A 50 4.01 12.50 -9.32
C ALA A 50 4.29 11.50 -8.18
N ILE A 51 3.62 11.65 -7.03
CA ILE A 51 3.72 10.73 -5.89
C ILE A 51 3.25 9.32 -6.29
N ILE A 52 2.08 9.20 -6.93
CA ILE A 52 1.55 7.89 -7.39
C ILE A 52 2.55 7.22 -8.32
N THR A 53 3.12 7.97 -9.28
CA THR A 53 4.10 7.44 -10.24
C THR A 53 5.36 6.95 -9.54
N LEU A 54 5.91 7.76 -8.63
CA LEU A 54 7.08 7.39 -7.84
C LEU A 54 6.83 6.15 -6.98
N GLN A 55 5.69 6.10 -6.28
CA GLN A 55 5.29 4.94 -5.49
C GLN A 55 5.11 3.69 -6.35
N THR A 56 4.59 3.82 -7.57
CA THR A 56 4.44 2.71 -8.51
C THR A 56 5.79 2.14 -8.93
N ILE A 57 6.76 3.00 -9.24
CA ILE A 57 8.13 2.58 -9.59
C ILE A 57 8.80 1.88 -8.39
N ILE A 58 8.70 2.47 -7.20
CA ILE A 58 9.25 1.88 -5.96
C ILE A 58 8.58 0.53 -5.67
N ALA A 59 7.27 0.40 -5.91
CA ALA A 59 6.50 -0.83 -5.68
C ALA A 59 7.00 -2.02 -6.50
N VAL A 60 7.58 -1.79 -7.68
CA VAL A 60 8.21 -2.85 -8.50
C VAL A 60 9.27 -3.60 -7.71
N ILE A 61 10.00 -2.90 -6.82
CA ILE A 61 11.06 -3.49 -6.01
C ILE A 61 10.52 -3.92 -4.65
N THR A 62 9.68 -3.12 -4.01
CA THR A 62 9.24 -3.40 -2.63
C THR A 62 8.20 -4.53 -2.54
N LEU A 63 7.32 -4.71 -3.54
CA LEU A 63 6.32 -5.77 -3.51
C LEU A 63 6.93 -7.18 -3.54
N PRO A 64 7.89 -7.51 -4.44
CA PRO A 64 8.58 -8.80 -4.40
C PRO A 64 9.29 -9.07 -3.06
N ILE A 65 9.90 -8.04 -2.46
CA ILE A 65 10.57 -8.16 -1.16
C ILE A 65 9.57 -8.54 -0.07
N ILE A 66 8.41 -7.88 -0.03
CA ILE A 66 7.36 -8.15 0.95
C ILE A 66 6.78 -9.56 0.76
N LEU A 67 6.53 -9.96 -0.49
CA LEU A 67 6.06 -11.31 -0.81
C LEU A 67 7.07 -12.38 -0.37
N SER A 68 8.37 -12.15 -0.60
CA SER A 68 9.43 -13.06 -0.17
C SER A 68 9.59 -13.16 1.34
N LEU A 69 9.25 -12.10 2.09
CA LEU A 69 9.31 -12.09 3.56
C LEU A 69 8.07 -12.75 4.19
N GLY A 70 6.88 -12.53 3.63
CA GLY A 70 5.61 -13.00 4.17
C GLY A 70 5.22 -14.44 3.81
N LEU A 71 5.70 -14.98 2.67
CA LEU A 71 5.32 -16.31 2.17
C LEU A 71 6.29 -17.45 2.57
N ASN A 72 6.91 -17.39 3.75
CA ASN A 72 7.72 -18.49 4.30
C ASN A 72 6.91 -19.40 5.22
#